data_AF-A0ABD2NP45-F1
#
_entry.id   AF-A0ABD2NP45-F1
#
_cell.length_a   1.000
_cell.length_b   1.000
_cell.length_c   1.000
_cell.angle_alpha   90.00
_cell.angle_beta   90.00
_cell.angle_gamma   90.00
#
_symmetry.space_group_name_H-M   'P 1'
#
loop_
_entity.id
_entity.type
_entity.pdbx_description
1 polymer ?
#
loop_
_entity_poly.entity_id
_entity_poly.type
_entity_poly.pdbx_seq_one_letter_code
_entity_poly.pdbx_strand_id
1 'polypeptide(L)'
;MPETDKEKILCLEALRKNIFDNIRAVSNYTVDLMDTPENFSKFKVKCRNVEKWRKDFEKLHTSLIAVSKLQENADTFLPAEQEICNTFLNNCETIEAMYSDIFEQNDDLDQSNTNRFNVKLPKLDLITFDSDIKNFPTYIEMSER
;
A
#
# COMPACT_ATOMS: atom_id res chain seq x y z
N MET A 1 -34.42 -10.80 -4.80
CA MET A 1 -33.32 -11.22 -3.91
C MET A 1 -32.47 -10.00 -3.54
N PRO A 2 -32.84 -9.24 -2.49
CA PRO A 2 -32.14 -7.99 -2.12
C PRO A 2 -31.15 -8.09 -0.94
N GLU A 3 -30.98 -9.26 -0.31
CA GLU A 3 -30.09 -9.42 0.86
C GLU A 3 -28.60 -9.46 0.50
N THR A 4 -28.24 -10.10 -0.62
CA THR A 4 -26.84 -10.27 -1.06
C THR A 4 -26.14 -8.97 -1.44
N ASP A 5 -26.87 -7.99 -1.99
CA ASP A 5 -26.26 -6.71 -2.40
C ASP A 5 -26.00 -5.80 -1.19
N LYS A 6 -26.85 -5.87 -0.15
CA LYS A 6 -26.65 -5.11 1.10
C LYS A 6 -25.43 -5.58 1.87
N GLU A 7 -25.25 -6.90 2.01
CA GLU A 7 -24.08 -7.48 2.68
C GLU A 7 -22.78 -7.13 1.96
N LYS A 8 -22.82 -7.12 0.62
CA LYS A 8 -21.67 -6.73 -0.21
C LYS A 8 -21.29 -5.27 -0.02
N ILE A 9 -22.27 -4.36 0.06
CA ILE A 9 -22.02 -2.93 0.34
C ILE A 9 -21.38 -2.77 1.71
N LEU A 10 -21.95 -3.37 2.76
CA LEU A 10 -21.40 -3.29 4.12
C LEU A 10 -19.96 -3.81 4.20
N CYS A 11 -19.66 -4.91 3.49
CA CYS A 11 -18.31 -5.44 3.41
C CYS A 11 -17.34 -4.46 2.73
N LEU A 12 -17.73 -3.88 1.59
CA LEU A 12 -16.92 -2.90 0.87
C LEU A 12 -16.70 -1.62 1.70
N GLU A 13 -17.72 -1.15 2.42
CA GLU A 13 -17.63 -0.01 3.34
C GLU A 13 -16.66 -0.28 4.48
N ALA A 14 -16.74 -1.45 5.11
CA ALA A 14 -15.85 -1.84 6.20
C ALA A 14 -14.38 -1.91 5.74
N LEU A 15 -14.13 -2.51 4.57
CA LEU A 15 -12.80 -2.58 3.98
C LEU A 15 -12.25 -1.18 3.65
N ARG A 16 -13.06 -0.33 3.01
CA ARG A 16 -12.68 1.05 2.69
C ARG A 16 -12.38 1.85 3.95
N LYS A 17 -13.22 1.72 4.98
CA LYS A 17 -13.05 2.41 6.26
C LYS A 17 -11.74 2.02 6.94
N ASN A 18 -11.38 0.73 6.93
CA ASN A 18 -10.10 0.27 7.48
C ASN A 18 -8.91 0.96 6.80
N ILE A 19 -8.92 1.03 5.47
CA ILE A 19 -7.87 1.71 4.70
C ILE A 19 -7.83 3.20 5.03
N PHE A 20 -9.00 3.85 5.10
CA PHE A 20 -9.12 5.24 5.48
C PHE A 20 -8.51 5.51 6.85
N ASP A 21 -8.84 4.67 7.84
CA ASP A 21 -8.35 4.80 9.21
C ASP A 21 -6.82 4.60 9.28
N ASN A 22 -6.25 3.71 8.47
CA ASN A 22 -4.79 3.55 8.37
C ASN A 22 -4.11 4.80 7.82
N ILE A 23 -4.64 5.39 6.73
CA ILE A 23 -4.10 6.63 6.15
C ILE A 23 -4.25 7.79 7.13
N ARG A 24 -5.41 7.94 7.78
CA ARG A 24 -5.63 8.96 8.81
C ARG A 24 -4.64 8.80 9.97
N ALA A 25 -4.37 7.57 10.42
CA ALA A 25 -3.40 7.33 11.48
C ALA A 25 -1.97 7.72 11.09
N VAL A 26 -1.57 7.49 9.84
CA VAL A 26 -0.27 7.94 9.34
C VAL A 26 -0.23 9.46 9.18
N SER A 27 -1.31 10.09 8.68
CA SER A 27 -1.41 11.55 8.56
C SER A 27 -1.48 12.27 9.92
N ASN A 28 -2.01 11.65 10.97
CA ASN A 28 -1.92 12.24 12.30
C ASN A 28 -0.48 12.16 12.82
N TYR A 29 0.21 11.06 12.51
CA TYR A 29 1.60 10.86 12.89
C TYR A 29 2.58 11.82 12.19
N THR A 30 2.24 12.35 11.01
CA THR A 30 3.06 13.35 10.32
C THR A 30 3.12 14.68 11.08
N VAL A 31 2.02 15.07 11.74
CA VAL A 31 1.92 16.32 12.51
C VAL A 31 2.90 16.33 13.68
N ASP A 32 3.03 15.20 14.37
CA ASP A 32 3.91 15.05 15.54
C ASP A 32 5.39 14.78 15.18
N LEU A 33 5.68 14.58 13.89
CA LEU A 33 6.97 14.10 13.44
C LEU A 33 8.04 15.19 13.44
N MET A 34 7.65 16.44 13.18
CA MET A 34 8.57 17.59 13.08
C MET A 34 9.31 17.87 14.40
N ASP A 35 8.67 17.54 15.53
CA ASP A 35 9.25 17.75 16.86
C ASP A 35 10.07 16.54 17.36
N THR A 36 10.04 15.40 16.65
CA THR A 36 10.69 14.15 17.10
C THR A 36 11.48 13.45 15.98
N PRO A 37 12.70 13.93 15.65
CA PRO A 37 13.54 13.37 14.56
C PRO A 37 13.84 11.87 14.69
N GLU A 38 13.82 11.33 15.92
CA GLU A 38 14.00 9.91 16.23
C GLU A 38 12.95 9.01 15.56
N ASN A 39 11.80 9.58 15.17
CA ASN A 39 10.68 8.89 14.57
C ASN A 39 10.71 8.81 13.04
N PHE A 40 11.68 9.46 12.38
CA PHE A 40 11.79 9.49 10.91
C PHE A 40 11.89 8.09 10.29
N SER A 41 12.69 7.19 10.87
CA SER A 41 12.80 5.82 10.35
C SER A 41 11.46 5.08 10.38
N LYS A 42 10.68 5.23 11.46
CA LYS A 42 9.36 4.63 11.60
C LYS A 42 8.36 5.23 10.61
N PHE A 43 8.43 6.54 10.38
CA PHE A 43 7.61 7.23 9.39
C PHE A 43 7.89 6.73 7.97
N LYS A 44 9.16 6.60 7.59
CA LYS A 44 9.58 6.07 6.29
C LYS A 44 9.02 4.66 6.06
N VAL A 45 9.01 3.80 7.07
CA VAL A 45 8.41 2.45 6.98
C VAL A 45 6.90 2.52 6.80
N LYS A 46 6.20 3.40 7.53
CA LYS A 46 4.75 3.58 7.41
C LYS A 46 4.33 4.10 6.03
N CYS A 47 5.13 4.97 5.42
CA CYS A 47 4.86 5.56 4.11
C CYS A 47 4.93 4.55 2.95
N ARG A 48 5.66 3.44 3.10
CA ARG A 48 5.80 2.42 2.03
C ARG A 48 4.47 1.85 1.53
N ASN A 49 3.45 1.88 2.39
CA ASN A 49 2.14 1.31 2.07
C ASN A 49 1.13 2.34 1.56
N VAL A 50 1.45 3.63 1.58
CA VAL A 50 0.50 4.72 1.23
C VAL A 50 0.00 4.57 -0.20
N GLU A 51 0.91 4.38 -1.16
CA GLU A 51 0.56 4.19 -2.57
C GLU A 51 -0.30 2.94 -2.80
N LYS A 52 -0.05 1.86 -2.04
CA LYS A 52 -0.87 0.65 -2.09
C LYS A 52 -2.27 0.94 -1.54
N TRP A 53 -2.37 1.58 -0.38
CA TRP A 53 -3.63 1.95 0.25
C TRP A 53 -4.45 2.90 -0.62
N ARG A 54 -3.81 3.84 -1.32
CA ARG A 54 -4.46 4.71 -2.30
C ARG A 54 -5.15 3.91 -3.41
N LYS A 55 -4.42 2.99 -4.04
CA LYS A 55 -4.97 2.12 -5.10
C LYS A 55 -6.11 1.24 -4.60
N ASP A 56 -5.93 0.63 -3.42
CA ASP A 56 -6.95 -0.23 -2.83
C ASP A 56 -8.22 0.57 -2.45
N PHE A 57 -8.06 1.79 -1.93
CA PHE A 57 -9.16 2.71 -1.64
C PHE A 57 -9.92 3.11 -2.91
N GLU A 58 -9.24 3.58 -3.96
CA GLU A 58 -9.86 4.01 -5.21
C GLU A 58 -10.69 2.88 -5.85
N LYS A 59 -10.17 1.64 -5.81
CA LYS A 59 -10.87 0.45 -6.31
C LYS A 59 -12.14 0.17 -5.50
N LEU A 60 -12.07 0.21 -4.17
CA LEU A 60 -13.22 -0.04 -3.30
C LEU A 60 -14.26 1.08 -3.41
N HIS A 61 -13.80 2.33 -3.47
CA HIS A 61 -14.65 3.51 -3.61
C HIS A 61 -15.42 3.50 -4.94
N THR A 62 -14.74 3.19 -6.05
CA THR A 62 -15.38 3.01 -7.36
C THR A 62 -16.40 1.88 -7.34
N SER A 63 -16.08 0.77 -6.67
CA SER A 63 -17.00 -0.37 -6.52
C SER A 63 -18.25 0.00 -5.72
N LEU A 64 -18.10 0.80 -4.66
CA LEU A 64 -19.22 1.30 -3.86
C LEU A 64 -20.11 2.23 -4.66
N ILE A 65 -19.53 3.20 -5.39
CA ILE A 65 -20.31 4.09 -6.27
C ILE A 65 -21.09 3.27 -7.32
N ALA A 66 -20.47 2.27 -7.92
CA ALA A 66 -21.12 1.43 -8.94
C ALA A 66 -22.32 0.66 -8.39
N VAL A 67 -22.21 0.12 -7.18
CA VAL A 67 -23.30 -0.61 -6.52
C VAL A 67 -24.38 0.34 -6.00
N SER A 68 -24.02 1.51 -5.47
CA SER A 68 -24.97 2.47 -4.91
C SER A 68 -25.76 3.25 -5.97
N LYS A 69 -25.21 3.44 -7.18
CA LYS A 69 -25.96 4.03 -8.33
C LYS A 69 -27.16 3.19 -8.76
N LEU A 70 -27.23 1.92 -8.33
CA LEU A 70 -28.37 1.03 -8.56
C LEU A 70 -29.48 1.18 -7.51
N GLN A 71 -29.29 2.03 -6.50
CA GLN A 71 -30.26 2.26 -5.41
C GLN A 71 -31.05 3.56 -5.61
N GLU A 72 -32.31 3.58 -5.13
CA GLU A 72 -33.25 4.70 -5.27
C GLU A 72 -32.80 6.01 -4.56
N ASN A 73 -31.77 5.96 -3.70
CA ASN A 73 -31.28 7.10 -2.89
C ASN A 73 -29.94 7.68 -3.38
N ALA A 74 -29.63 7.55 -4.67
CA ALA A 74 -28.32 7.95 -5.23
C ALA A 74 -27.97 9.44 -5.02
N ASP A 75 -28.96 10.33 -5.02
CA ASP A 75 -28.76 11.79 -4.95
C ASP A 75 -28.22 12.25 -3.58
N THR A 76 -28.57 11.56 -2.50
CA THR A 76 -28.07 11.85 -1.14
C THR A 76 -26.74 11.17 -0.85
N PHE A 77 -26.45 10.06 -1.55
CA PHE A 77 -25.26 9.23 -1.33
C PHE A 77 -24.01 9.82 -1.98
N LEU A 78 -24.12 10.34 -3.21
CA LEU A 78 -22.98 10.83 -3.98
C LEU A 78 -22.20 12.00 -3.34
N PRO A 79 -22.84 13.03 -2.74
CA PRO A 79 -22.12 14.13 -2.12
C PRO A 79 -21.26 13.69 -0.91
N ALA A 80 -21.80 12.81 -0.05
CA ALA A 80 -21.07 12.29 1.11
C ALA A 80 -19.86 11.45 0.68
N GLU A 81 -20.01 10.67 -0.40
CA GLU A 81 -18.91 9.89 -0.97
C GLU A 81 -17.79 10.76 -1.53
N GLN A 82 -18.15 11.88 -2.16
CA GLN A 82 -17.18 12.83 -2.66
C GLN A 82 -16.38 13.49 -1.53
N GLU A 83 -17.02 13.83 -0.41
CA GLU A 83 -16.35 14.34 0.79
C GLU A 83 -15.37 13.33 1.39
N ILE A 84 -15.77 12.06 1.49
CA ILE A 84 -14.90 10.97 1.95
C ILE A 84 -13.68 10.84 1.03
N CYS A 85 -13.89 10.84 -0.29
CA CYS A 85 -12.79 10.74 -1.25
C CYS A 85 -11.81 11.93 -1.13
N ASN A 86 -12.34 13.15 -1.07
CA ASN A 86 -11.52 14.36 -0.92
C ASN A 86 -10.71 14.33 0.39
N THR A 87 -11.33 13.91 1.50
CA THR A 87 -10.63 13.82 2.79
C THR A 87 -9.52 12.76 2.75
N PHE A 88 -9.76 11.63 2.08
CA PHE A 88 -8.77 10.58 1.90
C PHE A 88 -7.56 11.08 1.09
N LEU A 89 -7.82 11.75 -0.03
CA LEU A 89 -6.78 12.29 -0.91
C LEU A 89 -5.95 13.36 -0.19
N ASN A 90 -6.59 14.27 0.55
CA ASN A 90 -5.90 15.29 1.33
C ASN A 90 -4.95 14.69 2.38
N ASN A 91 -5.35 13.58 3.03
CA ASN A 91 -4.45 12.87 3.94
C ASN A 91 -3.27 12.24 3.21
N CYS A 92 -3.48 11.71 1.99
CA CYS A 92 -2.38 11.16 1.18
C CYS A 92 -1.39 12.26 0.79
N GLU A 93 -1.89 13.40 0.29
CA GLU A 93 -1.09 14.56 -0.08
C GLU A 93 -0.29 15.11 1.11
N THR A 94 -0.90 15.15 2.30
CA THR A 94 -0.21 15.56 3.54
C THR A 94 0.96 14.63 3.86
N ILE A 95 0.78 13.32 3.72
CA ILE A 95 1.84 12.33 3.97
C ILE A 95 2.95 12.44 2.92
N GLU A 96 2.58 12.58 1.64
CA GLU A 96 3.52 12.74 0.52
C GLU A 96 4.36 14.01 0.69
N ALA A 97 3.74 15.16 0.95
CA ALA A 97 4.44 16.41 1.18
C ALA A 97 5.43 16.29 2.36
N MET A 98 4.99 15.71 3.48
CA MET A 98 5.85 15.53 4.65
C MET A 98 7.01 14.55 4.38
N TYR A 99 6.76 13.51 3.59
CA TYR A 99 7.81 12.58 3.17
C TYR A 99 8.86 13.27 2.30
N SER A 100 8.44 14.04 1.30
CA SER A 100 9.33 14.80 0.43
C SER A 100 10.16 15.83 1.22
N ASP A 101 9.53 16.57 2.14
CA ASP A 101 10.20 17.55 2.98
C ASP A 101 11.29 16.93 3.87
N ILE A 102 11.07 15.73 4.41
CA ILE A 102 12.01 15.10 5.35
C ILE A 102 13.11 14.31 4.61
N PHE A 103 12.76 13.62 3.54
CA PHE A 103 13.67 12.63 2.91
C PHE A 103 14.13 13.00 1.50
N GLU A 104 13.35 13.77 0.74
CA GLU A 104 13.67 14.07 -0.67
C GLU A 104 14.41 15.41 -0.85
N GLN A 105 14.62 16.19 0.22
CA GLN A 105 15.42 17.42 0.18
C GLN A 105 16.92 17.22 -0.16
N ASN A 106 17.39 15.99 -0.45
CA ASN A 106 18.79 15.71 -0.79
C ASN A 106 19.03 14.83 -2.04
N ASP A 107 17.99 14.47 -2.82
CA ASP A 107 18.21 13.59 -3.98
C ASP A 107 18.75 14.31 -5.25
N ASP A 108 19.01 15.63 -5.17
CA ASP A 108 19.64 16.41 -6.26
C ASP A 108 21.19 16.49 -6.21
N LEU A 109 21.86 15.71 -5.35
CA LEU A 109 23.33 15.72 -5.24
C LEU A 109 23.97 14.31 -5.19
N ASP A 110 23.56 13.39 -6.05
CA ASP A 110 24.40 12.22 -6.36
C ASP A 110 24.38 11.79 -7.84
N GLN A 111 24.73 12.74 -8.72
CA GLN A 111 25.20 12.42 -10.08
C GLN A 111 26.72 12.16 -10.15
N SER A 112 27.38 11.84 -9.04
CA SER A 112 28.85 11.65 -9.01
C SER A 112 29.27 10.32 -8.40
N ASN A 113 29.06 9.24 -9.17
CA ASN A 113 30.01 8.14 -9.42
C ASN A 113 29.25 6.82 -9.67
N THR A 114 28.70 6.66 -10.88
CA THR A 114 28.60 5.32 -11.47
C THR A 114 30.01 4.87 -11.87
N ASN A 115 30.82 4.54 -10.88
CA ASN A 115 31.98 3.69 -11.12
C ASN A 115 31.42 2.33 -11.53
N ARG A 116 31.52 2.04 -12.82
CA ARG A 116 31.07 0.81 -13.47
C ARG A 116 31.78 -0.38 -12.82
N PHE A 117 31.14 -0.99 -11.82
CA PHE A 117 31.47 -2.35 -11.44
C PHE A 117 30.92 -3.28 -12.51
N ASN A 118 31.80 -3.66 -13.44
CA ASN A 118 31.57 -4.70 -14.42
C ASN A 118 31.68 -6.07 -13.72
N VAL A 119 30.79 -6.34 -12.76
CA VAL A 119 30.71 -7.64 -12.11
C VAL A 119 29.86 -8.53 -13.03
N LYS A 120 30.53 -9.32 -13.86
CA LYS A 120 29.88 -10.46 -14.51
C LYS A 120 29.44 -11.42 -13.41
N LEU A 121 28.15 -11.39 -13.08
CA LEU A 121 27.54 -12.41 -12.22
C LEU A 121 27.80 -13.78 -12.87
N PRO A 122 28.21 -14.81 -12.11
CA PRO A 122 28.32 -16.16 -12.65
C PRO A 122 26.95 -16.57 -13.19
N LYS A 123 26.92 -17.08 -14.43
CA LYS A 123 25.71 -17.66 -15.00
C LYS A 123 25.35 -18.86 -14.13
N LEU A 124 24.29 -18.73 -13.34
CA LEU A 124 23.61 -19.85 -12.73
C LEU A 124 22.83 -20.54 -13.84
N ASP A 125 23.27 -21.75 -14.21
CA ASP A 125 22.45 -22.67 -15.00
C ASP A 125 21.27 -23.07 -14.12
N LEU A 126 20.17 -22.34 -14.26
CA LEU A 126 18.89 -22.72 -13.68
C LEU A 126 18.45 -24.02 -14.36
N ILE A 127 18.61 -25.14 -13.65
CA ILE A 127 17.97 -26.39 -14.01
C ILE A 127 16.46 -26.11 -14.02
N THR A 128 15.87 -26.06 -15.21
CA THR A 128 14.44 -25.92 -15.38
C THR A 128 13.75 -27.09 -14.71
N PHE A 129 12.80 -26.78 -13.84
CA PHE A 129 12.00 -27.74 -13.10
C PHE A 129 11.10 -28.51 -14.08
N ASP A 130 11.58 -29.64 -14.57
CA ASP A 130 10.73 -30.63 -15.22
C ASP A 130 10.09 -31.43 -14.10
N SER A 131 8.77 -31.40 -14.03
CA SER A 131 7.90 -31.63 -12.86
C SER A 131 7.95 -33.04 -12.22
N ASP A 132 9.06 -33.76 -12.36
CA ASP A 132 9.25 -35.13 -11.91
C ASP A 132 9.69 -35.18 -10.43
N ILE A 133 8.70 -35.43 -9.57
CA ILE A 133 8.80 -35.55 -8.09
C ILE A 133 9.83 -36.61 -7.63
N LYS A 134 10.32 -37.47 -8.52
CA LYS A 134 11.29 -38.54 -8.19
C LYS A 134 12.71 -38.05 -7.91
N ASN A 135 13.05 -36.79 -8.21
CA ASN A 135 14.39 -36.23 -8.03
C ASN A 135 14.51 -35.26 -6.85
N PHE A 136 13.54 -35.23 -5.95
CA PHE A 136 13.66 -34.40 -4.74
C PHE A 136 14.65 -35.06 -3.76
N PRO A 137 15.77 -34.41 -3.38
CA PRO A 137 16.61 -34.93 -2.32
C PRO A 137 15.84 -34.83 -1.01
N THR A 138 15.40 -35.98 -0.49
CA THR A 138 14.76 -36.11 0.82
C THR A 138 15.81 -35.78 1.90
N TYR A 139 15.90 -34.51 2.28
CA TYR A 139 16.80 -34.08 3.33
C TYR A 139 16.14 -34.28 4.70
N ILE A 140 16.22 -35.49 5.24
CA ILE A 140 16.16 -35.71 6.69
C ILE A 140 17.20 -36.76 7.04
N GLU A 141 18.36 -36.31 7.50
CA GLU A 141 19.16 -37.11 8.42
C GLU A 141 19.56 -36.20 9.58
N MET A 142 18.80 -36.33 10.68
CA MET A 142 19.23 -35.87 12.00
C MET A 142 20.45 -36.70 12.38
N SER A 143 21.62 -36.06 12.51
CA SER A 143 22.77 -36.72 13.12
C SER A 143 22.99 -36.16 14.52
N GLU A 144 22.55 -36.96 15.48
CA GLU A 144 23.18 -37.08 16.80
C GLU A 144 24.72 -37.13 16.65
N ARG A 145 25.43 -36.33 17.44
CA ARG A 145 26.74 -36.63 18.03
C ARG A 145 27.07 -35.65 19.14
#